data_AF-A0A9E5YEN3-F1
#
_entry.id   AF-A0A9E5YEN3-F1
#
_cell.length_a   1.000
_cell.length_b   1.000
_cell.length_c   1.000
_cell.angle_alpha   90.00
_cell.angle_beta   90.00
_cell.angle_gamma   90.00
#
_symmetry.space_group_name_H-M   'P 1'
#
loop_
_entity.id
_entity.type
_entity.pdbx_description
1 polymer ?
#
loop_
_entity_poly.entity_id
_entity_poly.type
_entity_poly.pdbx_seq_one_letter_code
_entity_poly.pdbx_strand_id
1 'polypeptide(L)'
;MTTVGSNKKKPANNSAGKTADKLQERRHKLLALVHIAKKEIPLRDDEYRDVIAYWGVRSSADMSIPELEELVEYFESLGFKKKVKDPRDPGPGAGQIKALQERIRVEAKKLNNGEERLKGLVRKIAKENDLRFCRNVKKLKQVLKVVRLLQDRETRGAGLHS
;
A
#
# COMPACT_ATOMS: atom_id res chain seq x y z
N MET A 1 24.11 43.70 30.42
CA MET A 1 25.30 42.87 30.08
C MET A 1 25.41 41.81 31.17
N THR A 2 25.45 40.49 31.00
CA THR A 2 25.44 39.56 29.85
C THR A 2 25.12 38.17 30.43
N THR A 3 24.15 37.48 29.83
CA THR A 3 23.78 36.04 29.80
C THR A 3 24.37 35.02 30.80
N VAL A 4 23.48 34.23 31.44
CA VAL A 4 23.77 32.85 31.90
C VAL A 4 22.79 31.89 31.20
N GLY A 5 23.37 30.92 30.48
CA GLY A 5 22.69 30.04 29.53
C GLY A 5 21.79 28.98 30.13
N SER A 6 20.58 28.87 29.59
CA SER A 6 19.67 27.74 29.82
C SER A 6 20.09 26.54 28.99
N ASN A 7 20.66 25.52 29.63
CA ASN A 7 20.92 24.20 29.05
C ASN A 7 19.59 23.46 28.83
N LYS A 8 19.00 23.59 27.63
CA LYS A 8 17.76 22.88 27.26
C LYS A 8 18.13 21.51 26.71
N LYS A 9 17.82 20.48 27.49
CA LYS A 9 17.99 19.06 27.21
C LYS A 9 17.58 18.69 25.78
N LYS A 10 18.51 18.02 25.09
CA LYS A 10 18.36 17.29 23.84
C LYS A 10 17.25 16.22 23.98
N PRO A 11 16.28 16.11 23.06
CA PRO A 11 15.32 15.01 23.09
C PRO A 11 16.00 13.76 22.52
N ALA A 12 16.27 12.78 23.37
CA ALA A 12 16.66 11.44 22.96
C ALA A 12 15.56 10.47 23.39
N ASN A 13 14.67 10.07 22.46
CA ASN A 13 14.22 8.68 22.29
C ASN A 13 13.18 8.56 21.13
N ASN A 14 13.65 8.30 19.90
CA ASN A 14 12.79 8.01 18.73
C ASN A 14 12.55 6.50 18.51
N SER A 15 12.93 5.61 19.44
CA SER A 15 12.81 4.15 19.27
C SER A 15 11.56 3.54 19.93
N ALA A 16 11.00 4.18 20.96
CA ALA A 16 9.78 3.70 21.62
C ALA A 16 8.53 3.77 20.71
N GLY A 17 8.36 4.88 19.96
CA GLY A 17 7.21 5.06 19.05
C GLY A 17 7.14 4.01 17.93
N LYS A 18 8.28 3.66 17.33
CA LYS A 18 8.33 2.64 16.27
C LYS A 18 7.91 1.24 16.74
N THR A 19 8.07 0.92 18.02
CA THR A 19 7.73 -0.39 18.56
C THR A 19 6.24 -0.50 18.83
N ALA A 20 5.63 0.57 19.37
CA ALA A 20 4.19 0.65 19.56
C ALA A 20 3.43 0.62 18.22
N ASP A 21 3.91 1.35 17.21
CA ASP A 21 3.31 1.36 15.86
C ASP A 21 3.31 -0.04 15.22
N LYS A 22 4.42 -0.77 15.32
CA LYS A 22 4.52 -2.15 14.83
C LYS A 22 3.59 -3.11 15.56
N LEU A 23 3.42 -2.93 16.87
CA LEU A 23 2.53 -3.77 17.68
C LEU A 23 1.07 -3.56 17.29
N GLN A 24 0.66 -2.30 17.09
CA GLN A 24 -0.68 -1.97 16.60
C GLN A 24 -0.91 -2.50 15.18
N GLU A 25 0.08 -2.38 14.29
CA GLU A 25 0.01 -2.96 12.95
C GLU A 25 -0.15 -4.49 12.99
N ARG A 26 0.57 -5.18 13.88
CA ARG A 26 0.43 -6.63 14.09
C ARG A 26 -0.98 -6.98 14.57
N ARG A 27 -1.51 -6.29 15.57
CA ARG A 27 -2.89 -6.49 16.07
C ARG A 27 -3.93 -6.31 14.97
N HIS A 28 -3.84 -5.23 14.20
CA HIS A 28 -4.75 -4.97 13.09
C HIS A 28 -4.72 -6.07 12.02
N LYS A 29 -3.53 -6.60 11.71
CA LYS A 29 -3.38 -7.72 10.77
C LYS A 29 -4.05 -8.99 11.30
N LEU A 30 -3.89 -9.31 12.58
CA LEU A 30 -4.51 -10.48 13.19
C LEU A 30 -6.04 -10.36 13.23
N LEU A 31 -6.57 -9.20 13.61
CA LEU A 31 -8.02 -8.95 13.56
C LEU A 31 -8.58 -9.10 12.14
N ALA A 32 -7.86 -8.61 11.14
CA ALA A 32 -8.25 -8.79 9.75
C ALA A 32 -8.29 -10.28 9.36
N LEU A 33 -7.32 -11.08 9.80
CA LEU A 33 -7.32 -12.53 9.57
C LEU A 33 -8.51 -13.21 10.25
N VAL A 34 -8.82 -12.87 11.50
CA VAL A 34 -10.00 -13.38 12.22
C VAL A 34 -11.29 -13.10 11.45
N HIS A 35 -11.46 -11.87 10.93
CA HIS A 35 -12.64 -11.51 10.14
C HIS A 35 -12.71 -12.25 8.79
N ILE A 36 -11.57 -12.53 8.15
CA ILE A 36 -11.54 -13.32 6.91
C ILE A 36 -11.84 -14.79 7.24
N ALA A 37 -11.22 -15.36 8.27
CA ALA A 37 -11.43 -16.72 8.71
C ALA A 37 -12.90 -16.98 9.06
N LYS A 38 -13.55 -16.06 9.77
CA LYS A 38 -14.99 -16.12 10.05
C LYS A 38 -15.86 -16.17 8.78
N LYS A 39 -15.41 -15.57 7.67
CA LYS A 39 -16.13 -15.60 6.39
C LYS A 39 -15.83 -16.85 5.55
N GLU A 40 -14.62 -17.38 5.65
CA GLU A 40 -14.19 -18.56 4.88
C GLU A 40 -14.60 -19.87 5.55
N ILE A 41 -14.63 -19.91 6.89
CA ILE A 41 -15.17 -21.04 7.66
C ILE A 41 -16.68 -20.82 7.84
N PRO A 42 -17.53 -21.78 7.48
CA PRO A 42 -18.98 -21.71 7.70
C PRO A 42 -19.31 -21.97 9.18
N LEU A 43 -18.77 -21.15 10.08
CA LEU A 43 -19.05 -21.21 11.51
C LEU A 43 -20.33 -20.43 11.81
N ARG A 44 -21.23 -21.00 12.59
CA ARG A 44 -22.42 -20.27 13.02
C ARG A 44 -22.04 -19.20 14.05
N ASP A 45 -22.86 -18.16 14.15
CA ASP A 45 -22.56 -17.02 15.03
C ASP A 45 -22.58 -17.38 16.53
N ASP A 46 -23.33 -18.39 16.92
CA ASP A 46 -23.34 -18.99 18.26
C ASP A 46 -22.02 -19.71 18.55
N GLU A 47 -21.58 -20.60 17.67
CA GLU A 47 -20.32 -21.33 17.79
C GLU A 47 -19.11 -20.38 17.85
N TYR A 48 -19.13 -19.31 17.05
CA TYR A 48 -18.10 -18.28 17.10
C TYR A 48 -18.06 -17.55 18.45
N ARG A 49 -19.23 -17.28 19.06
CA ARG A 49 -19.30 -16.65 20.39
C ARG A 49 -18.82 -17.58 21.48
N ASP A 50 -19.14 -18.87 21.40
CA ASP A 50 -18.68 -19.87 22.36
C ASP A 50 -17.16 -20.02 22.32
N VAL A 51 -16.58 -20.04 21.11
CA VAL A 51 -15.12 -20.03 20.93
C VAL A 51 -14.52 -18.79 21.58
N ILE A 52 -15.04 -17.58 21.32
CA ILE A 52 -14.51 -16.36 21.93
C ILE A 52 -14.69 -16.34 23.46
N ALA A 53 -15.79 -16.89 23.97
CA ALA A 53 -16.09 -16.93 25.39
C ALA A 53 -15.04 -17.74 26.19
N TYR A 54 -14.30 -18.64 25.55
CA TYR A 54 -13.16 -19.34 26.16
C TYR A 54 -12.11 -18.38 26.75
N TRP A 55 -11.88 -17.24 26.10
CA TRP A 55 -10.97 -16.19 26.58
C TRP A 55 -11.66 -15.15 27.49
N GLY A 56 -12.93 -15.34 27.83
CA GLY A 56 -13.68 -14.45 28.73
C GLY A 56 -14.05 -13.09 28.13
N VAL A 57 -13.88 -12.90 26.82
CA VAL A 57 -14.20 -11.65 26.11
C VAL A 57 -15.48 -11.78 25.31
N ARG A 58 -16.07 -10.64 24.92
CA ARG A 58 -17.32 -10.61 24.12
C ARG A 58 -17.07 -10.42 22.62
N SER A 59 -15.86 -10.02 22.26
CA SER A 59 -15.46 -9.70 20.91
C SER A 59 -13.99 -10.02 20.70
N SER A 60 -13.64 -10.48 19.49
CA SER A 60 -12.24 -10.61 19.09
C SER A 60 -11.49 -9.27 19.14
N ALA A 61 -12.19 -8.15 19.08
CA ALA A 61 -11.58 -6.82 19.23
C ALA A 61 -10.96 -6.60 20.61
N ASP A 62 -11.48 -7.25 21.65
CA ASP A 62 -11.02 -7.09 23.03
C ASP A 62 -9.82 -7.99 23.37
N MET A 63 -9.49 -8.95 22.49
CA MET A 63 -8.39 -9.89 22.68
C MET A 63 -7.02 -9.22 22.60
N SER A 64 -6.08 -9.77 23.37
CA SER A 64 -4.66 -9.44 23.28
C SER A 64 -4.02 -10.05 22.01
N ILE A 65 -2.80 -9.62 21.67
CA ILE A 65 -2.10 -10.15 20.49
C ILE A 65 -1.85 -11.66 20.58
N PRO A 66 -1.36 -12.21 21.72
CA PRO A 66 -1.22 -13.66 21.87
C PRO A 66 -2.54 -14.43 21.68
N GLU A 67 -3.63 -13.93 22.28
CA GLU A 67 -4.96 -14.56 22.16
C GLU A 67 -5.48 -14.55 20.71
N LEU A 68 -5.24 -13.45 19.98
CA LEU A 68 -5.57 -13.37 18.56
C LEU A 68 -4.75 -14.34 17.71
N GLU A 69 -3.50 -14.62 18.09
CA GLU A 69 -2.64 -15.59 17.40
C GLU A 69 -3.16 -17.00 17.61
N GLU A 70 -3.46 -17.38 18.86
CA GLU A 70 -4.09 -18.65 19.19
C GLU A 70 -5.44 -18.84 18.46
N LEU A 71 -6.26 -17.80 18.41
CA LEU A 71 -7.54 -17.85 17.70
C LEU A 71 -7.36 -18.07 16.19
N VAL A 72 -6.36 -17.44 15.58
CA VAL A 72 -6.04 -17.66 14.16
C VAL A 72 -5.52 -19.08 13.93
N GLU A 73 -4.68 -19.61 14.81
CA GLU A 73 -4.20 -21.00 14.76
C GLU A 73 -5.35 -22.01 14.90
N TYR A 74 -6.31 -21.74 15.79
CA TYR A 74 -7.52 -22.53 15.92
C TYR A 74 -8.32 -22.54 14.61
N PHE A 75 -8.51 -21.38 13.96
CA PHE A 75 -9.14 -21.35 12.64
C PHE A 75 -8.34 -22.11 11.57
N GLU A 76 -7.01 -22.09 11.63
CA GLU A 76 -6.18 -22.90 10.72
C GLU A 76 -6.44 -24.39 10.89
N SER A 77 -6.64 -24.86 12.13
CA SER A 77 -7.03 -26.25 12.42
C SER A 77 -8.40 -26.62 11.86
N LEU A 78 -9.32 -25.65 11.78
CA LEU A 78 -10.65 -25.80 11.18
C LEU A 78 -10.64 -25.68 9.65
N GLY A 79 -9.47 -25.50 9.03
CA GLY A 79 -9.30 -25.47 7.57
C GLY A 79 -9.14 -24.08 6.97
N PHE A 80 -9.06 -23.01 7.78
CA PHE A 80 -8.65 -21.71 7.28
C PHE A 80 -7.20 -21.77 6.79
N LYS A 81 -6.92 -21.21 5.62
CA LYS A 81 -5.56 -21.12 5.10
C LYS A 81 -5.12 -19.68 5.12
N LYS A 82 -4.24 -19.31 6.06
CA LYS A 82 -3.63 -17.98 6.02
C LYS A 82 -2.99 -17.77 4.65
N LYS A 83 -3.46 -16.77 3.91
CA LYS A 83 -2.78 -16.30 2.70
C LYS A 83 -1.53 -15.56 3.17
N VAL A 84 -0.46 -16.30 3.41
CA VAL A 84 0.87 -15.73 3.61
C VAL A 84 1.17 -14.96 2.33
N LYS A 85 1.27 -13.63 2.44
CA LYS A 85 1.80 -12.83 1.34
C LYS A 85 3.24 -13.32 1.16
N ASP A 86 3.52 -14.00 0.05
CA ASP A 86 4.88 -14.35 -0.30
C ASP A 86 5.71 -13.04 -0.25
N PRO A 87 6.83 -12.98 0.47
CA PRO A 87 7.70 -11.80 0.47
C PRO A 87 8.13 -11.37 -0.93
N ARG A 88 8.07 -12.29 -1.91
CA ARG A 88 8.33 -12.07 -3.33
C ARG A 88 7.09 -11.66 -4.13
N ASP A 89 5.89 -11.77 -3.57
CA ASP A 89 4.68 -11.19 -4.16
C ASP A 89 4.80 -9.67 -3.99
N PRO A 90 5.00 -8.91 -5.08
CA PRO A 90 5.22 -7.48 -5.00
C PRO A 90 3.94 -6.73 -4.54
N GLY A 91 2.86 -7.46 -4.24
CA GLY A 91 1.66 -6.98 -3.59
C GLY A 91 0.56 -6.62 -4.59
N PRO A 92 -0.68 -6.44 -4.10
CA PRO A 92 -1.81 -6.08 -4.95
C PRO A 92 -1.51 -4.77 -5.69
N GLY A 93 -1.42 -4.86 -7.03
CA GLY A 93 -1.21 -3.71 -7.89
C GLY A 93 0.25 -3.43 -8.30
N ALA A 94 1.25 -4.18 -7.82
CA ALA A 94 2.62 -3.99 -8.33
C ALA A 94 2.79 -4.43 -9.80
N GLY A 95 2.10 -5.51 -10.20
CA GLY A 95 1.98 -5.87 -11.61
C GLY A 95 1.33 -4.74 -12.43
N GLN A 96 0.29 -4.10 -11.88
CA GLN A 96 -0.38 -2.96 -12.51
C GLN A 96 0.53 -1.73 -12.62
N ILE A 97 1.31 -1.41 -11.57
CA ILE A 97 2.29 -0.32 -11.57
C ILE A 97 3.31 -0.55 -12.68
N LYS A 98 3.93 -1.74 -12.72
CA LYS A 98 4.93 -2.09 -13.74
C LYS A 98 4.35 -2.03 -15.16
N ALA A 99 3.16 -2.60 -15.35
CA ALA A 99 2.47 -2.55 -16.65
C ALA A 99 2.14 -1.12 -17.10
N LEU A 100 1.73 -0.25 -16.17
CA LEU A 100 1.49 1.17 -16.46
C LEU A 100 2.78 1.92 -16.79
N GLN A 101 3.85 1.68 -16.04
CA GLN A 101 5.16 2.28 -16.32
C GLN A 101 5.65 1.90 -17.72
N GLU A 102 5.56 0.63 -18.09
CA GLU A 102 5.97 0.16 -19.42
C GLU A 102 5.11 0.78 -20.51
N ARG A 103 3.78 0.78 -20.34
CA ARG A 103 2.87 1.36 -21.33
C ARG A 103 3.12 2.85 -21.54
N ILE A 104 3.31 3.62 -20.47
CA ILE A 104 3.63 5.05 -20.55
C ILE A 104 4.94 5.25 -21.32
N ARG A 105 5.96 4.42 -21.06
CA ARG A 105 7.25 4.51 -21.77
C ARG A 105 7.09 4.23 -23.26
N VAL A 106 6.36 3.19 -23.63
CA VAL A 106 6.09 2.85 -25.04
C VAL A 106 5.31 3.96 -25.74
N GLU A 107 4.27 4.51 -25.11
CA GLU A 107 3.51 5.63 -25.69
C GLU A 107 4.35 6.90 -25.80
N ALA A 108 5.15 7.23 -24.79
CA ALA A 108 6.01 8.41 -24.82
C ALA A 108 7.03 8.35 -25.96
N LYS A 109 7.58 7.17 -26.31
CA LYS A 109 8.50 6.99 -27.44
C LYS A 109 7.91 7.38 -28.80
N LYS A 110 6.58 7.43 -28.93
CA LYS A 110 5.90 7.83 -30.17
C LYS A 110 5.80 9.36 -30.32
N LEU A 111 6.09 10.12 -29.27
CA LEU A 111 6.09 11.59 -29.29
C LEU A 111 7.44 12.12 -29.79
N ASN A 112 7.41 13.30 -30.43
CA ASN A 112 8.64 14.05 -30.69
C ASN A 112 9.28 14.50 -29.37
N ASN A 113 10.59 14.21 -29.19
CA ASN A 113 11.32 14.37 -27.93
C ASN A 113 10.67 13.64 -26.74
N GLY A 114 10.16 12.43 -26.99
CA GLY A 114 9.35 11.63 -26.07
C GLY A 114 9.95 11.41 -24.68
N GLU A 115 11.25 11.11 -24.59
CA GLU A 115 11.91 10.85 -23.30
C GLU A 115 12.03 12.13 -22.44
N GLU A 116 12.38 13.27 -23.04
CA GLU A 116 12.47 14.56 -22.34
C GLU A 116 11.10 15.03 -21.86
N ARG A 117 10.09 14.93 -22.73
CA ARG A 117 8.71 15.28 -22.37
C ARG A 117 8.18 14.40 -21.27
N LEU A 118 8.42 13.09 -21.34
CA LEU A 118 8.01 12.16 -20.29
C LEU A 118 8.65 12.55 -18.94
N LYS A 119 9.96 12.84 -18.93
CA LYS A 119 10.67 13.28 -17.73
C LYS A 119 10.04 14.56 -17.13
N GLY A 120 9.74 15.55 -17.99
CA GLY A 120 9.06 16.77 -17.57
C GLY A 120 7.65 16.51 -17.00
N LEU A 121 6.88 15.62 -17.63
CA LEU A 121 5.53 15.25 -17.18
C LEU A 121 5.56 14.51 -15.84
N VAL A 122 6.49 13.58 -15.65
CA VAL A 122 6.65 12.86 -14.38
C VAL A 122 7.04 13.82 -13.27
N ARG A 123 7.97 14.75 -13.53
CA ARG A 123 8.33 15.79 -12.56
C ARG A 123 7.16 16.70 -12.19
N LYS A 124 6.31 17.05 -13.16
CA LYS A 124 5.16 17.94 -12.95
C LYS A 124 3.98 17.25 -12.24
N ILE A 125 3.64 16.02 -12.63
CA ILE A 125 2.46 15.29 -12.13
C ILE A 125 2.81 14.43 -10.91
N ALA A 126 3.85 13.61 -11.03
CA ALA A 126 4.21 12.66 -9.99
C ALA A 126 5.08 13.28 -8.89
N LYS A 127 5.74 14.42 -9.17
CA LYS A 127 6.81 15.03 -8.36
C LYS A 127 8.03 14.12 -8.18
N GLU A 128 8.21 13.20 -9.12
CA GLU A 128 9.33 12.25 -9.16
C GLU A 128 10.27 12.60 -10.31
N ASN A 129 11.54 12.16 -10.22
CA ASN A 129 12.52 12.40 -11.27
C ASN A 129 12.42 11.39 -12.43
N ASP A 130 11.91 10.18 -12.15
CA ASP A 130 11.78 9.10 -13.12
C ASP A 130 10.47 8.34 -12.86
N LEU A 131 9.87 7.87 -13.95
CA LEU A 131 8.66 7.05 -13.95
C LEU A 131 8.81 5.78 -13.08
N ARG A 132 10.02 5.21 -13.02
CA ARG A 132 10.35 4.01 -12.22
C ARG A 132 10.14 4.22 -10.72
N PHE A 133 10.32 5.44 -10.22
CA PHE A 133 10.10 5.78 -8.82
C PHE A 133 8.62 6.02 -8.51
N CYS A 134 7.79 6.27 -9.53
CA CYS A 134 6.37 6.47 -9.34
C CYS A 134 5.64 5.13 -9.11
N ARG A 135 5.29 4.85 -7.84
CA ARG A 135 4.50 3.68 -7.44
C ARG A 135 3.01 3.96 -7.25
N ASN A 136 2.55 5.16 -7.60
CA ASN A 136 1.15 5.55 -7.40
C ASN A 136 0.33 5.38 -8.69
N VAL A 137 -0.60 4.41 -8.68
CA VAL A 137 -1.45 4.07 -9.83
C VAL A 137 -2.26 5.26 -10.36
N LYS A 138 -2.79 6.13 -9.48
CA LYS A 138 -3.56 7.31 -9.90
C LYS A 138 -2.69 8.30 -10.68
N LYS A 139 -1.49 8.60 -10.17
CA LYS A 139 -0.52 9.48 -10.82
C LYS A 139 -0.05 8.90 -12.17
N LEU A 140 0.24 7.60 -12.23
CA LEU A 140 0.62 6.92 -13.49
C LEU A 140 -0.49 7.03 -14.54
N LYS A 141 -1.76 6.81 -14.17
CA LYS A 141 -2.89 6.98 -15.09
C LYS A 141 -3.02 8.42 -15.60
N GLN A 142 -2.76 9.42 -14.76
CA GLN A 142 -2.75 10.83 -15.17
C GLN A 142 -1.63 11.11 -16.18
N VAL A 143 -0.41 10.64 -15.94
CA VAL A 143 0.72 10.78 -16.88
C VAL A 143 0.36 10.12 -18.22
N LEU A 144 -0.17 8.90 -18.22
CA LEU A 144 -0.60 8.20 -19.43
C LEU A 144 -1.65 9.00 -20.23
N LYS A 145 -2.64 9.58 -19.55
CA LYS A 145 -3.66 10.42 -20.19
C LYS A 145 -3.04 11.62 -20.90
N VAL A 146 -2.11 12.32 -20.25
CA VAL A 146 -1.45 13.50 -20.83
C VAL A 146 -0.57 13.11 -22.02
N VAL A 147 0.17 12.00 -21.93
CA VAL A 147 0.97 11.48 -23.05
C VAL A 147 0.10 11.23 -24.29
N ARG A 148 -1.04 10.57 -24.12
CA ARG A 148 -1.99 10.35 -25.24
C ARG A 148 -2.57 11.64 -25.80
N LEU A 149 -2.94 12.60 -24.94
CA LEU A 149 -3.43 13.90 -25.40
C LEU A 149 -2.38 14.66 -26.24
N LEU A 150 -1.10 14.49 -25.94
CA LEU A 150 -0.03 15.07 -26.76
C LEU A 150 0.13 14.35 -28.09
N GLN A 151 -0.01 13.02 -28.12
CA GLN A 151 0.01 12.24 -29.36
C GLN A 151 -1.13 12.66 -30.29
N ASP A 152 -2.34 12.82 -29.75
CA ASP A 152 -3.52 13.25 -30.51
C ASP A 152 -3.34 14.66 -31.10
N ARG A 153 -2.60 15.54 -30.42
CA ARG A 153 -2.29 16.89 -30.91
C ARG A 153 -1.25 16.87 -32.03
N GLU A 154 -0.20 16.08 -31.89
CA GLU A 154 0.87 15.96 -32.89
C GLU A 154 0.38 15.28 -34.17
N THR A 155 -0.42 14.22 -34.04
CA THR A 155 -1.03 13.52 -35.18
C THR A 155 -2.00 14.40 -35.96
N ARG A 156 -2.80 15.25 -35.28
CA ARG A 156 -3.69 16.21 -35.94
C ARG A 156 -2.96 17.39 -36.58
N GLY A 157 -1.83 17.82 -36.01
CA GLY A 157 -1.01 18.90 -36.56
C GLY A 157 -0.19 18.48 -37.79
N ALA A 158 0.20 17.21 -37.89
CA ALA A 158 0.97 16.67 -39.01
C ALA A 158 0.16 16.52 -40.32
N GLY A 159 -1.18 16.55 -40.26
CA GLY A 159 -2.05 16.40 -41.42
C GLY A 159 -2.36 17.69 -42.21
N LEU A 160 -1.74 18.82 -41.88
CA LEU A 160 -2.00 20.13 -42.53
C LEU A 160 -0.88 20.63 -43.47
N HIS A 161 0.13 19.79 -43.76
CA HIS A 161 1.17 20.09 -44.75
C HIS A 161 1.32 18.93 -45.74
N SER A 162 0.28 18.64 -46.50
CA SER A 162 0.32 17.74 -47.65
C SER A 162 -0.40 18.39 -48.81
#